data_AF-A0A1R0MEI0-F1
#
_entry.id   AF-A0A1R0MEI0-F1
#
_cell.length_a   1.000
_cell.length_b   1.000
_cell.length_c   1.000
_cell.angle_alpha   90.00
_cell.angle_beta   90.00
_cell.angle_gamma   90.00
#
_symmetry.space_group_name_H-M   'P 1'
#
loop_
_entity.id
_entity.type
_entity.pdbx_description
1 polymer ?
#
loop_
_entity_poly.entity_id
_entity_poly.type
_entity_poly.pdbx_seq_one_letter_code
_entity_poly.pdbx_strand_id
1 'polypeptide(L)' 'MNSSRLVREIADDDYALDVIQGDQVLVTSPVIVGEKGSEWEGSLVFTKEYLLSLMQLGLKHRLLNPDDIHTPSI' A
#
# COMPACT_ATOMS: atom_id res chain seq x y z
N MET A 1 -24.47 -2.49 12.11
CA MET A 1 -23.01 -2.61 12.22
C MET A 1 -22.50 -2.94 10.84
N ASN A 2 -22.00 -1.94 10.12
CA ASN A 2 -21.45 -2.17 8.79
C ASN A 2 -20.07 -2.77 9.03
N SER A 3 -19.87 -4.05 8.69
CA SER A 3 -18.55 -4.66 8.74
C SER A 3 -17.69 -4.01 7.66
N SER A 4 -17.00 -2.92 7.97
CA SER A 4 -16.00 -2.32 7.10
C SER A 4 -14.87 -3.32 6.99
N ARG A 5 -14.79 -3.96 5.82
CA ARG A 5 -13.78 -4.96 5.53
C ARG A 5 -12.48 -4.20 5.27
N LEU A 6 -11.48 -4.40 6.13
CA LEU A 6 -10.12 -3.89 5.87
C LEU A 6 -9.74 -4.20 4.41
N VAL A 7 -9.29 -3.18 3.69
CA VAL A 7 -8.88 -3.32 2.29
C VAL A 7 -7.68 -4.25 2.22
N ARG A 8 -7.77 -5.23 1.33
CA ARG A 8 -6.80 -6.32 1.20
C ARG A 8 -5.99 -6.26 -0.08
N GLU A 9 -6.49 -5.55 -1.09
CA GLU A 9 -5.89 -5.47 -2.41
C GLU A 9 -6.05 -4.05 -2.94
N ILE A 10 -5.09 -3.61 -3.74
CA ILE A 10 -5.12 -2.33 -4.45
C ILE A 10 -5.59 -2.65 -5.88
N ALA A 11 -6.78 -2.20 -6.28
CA ALA A 11 -7.26 -2.37 -7.64
C ALA A 11 -6.52 -1.42 -8.60
N ASP A 12 -6.57 -1.71 -9.91
CA ASP A 12 -5.93 -0.85 -10.92
C ASP A 12 -6.48 0.59 -10.94
N ASP A 13 -7.72 0.80 -10.49
CA ASP A 13 -8.34 2.13 -10.37
C ASP A 13 -7.99 2.86 -9.05
N ASP A 14 -7.34 2.17 -8.09
CA ASP A 14 -6.99 2.71 -6.78
C ASP A 14 -5.58 3.34 -6.74
N TYR A 15 -4.84 3.27 -7.86
CA TYR A 15 -3.49 3.84 -7.97
C TYR A 15 -3.23 4.53 -9.31
N ALA A 16 -2.22 5.39 -9.31
CA ALA A 16 -1.64 5.97 -10.51
C ALA A 16 -0.11 5.86 -10.46
N LEU A 17 0.53 5.88 -11.63
CA LEU A 17 1.97 6.05 -11.77
C LEU A 17 2.26 7.49 -12.14
N ASP A 18 3.30 8.06 -11.54
CA ASP A 18 3.73 9.42 -11.84
C ASP A 18 5.25 9.56 -11.70
N VAL A 19 5.77 10.73 -12.06
CA VAL A 19 7.14 11.16 -11.80
C VAL A 19 7.10 12.43 -10.96
N ILE A 20 7.52 12.32 -9.70
CA ILE A 20 7.57 13.45 -8.76
C ILE A 20 9.04 13.76 -8.48
N GLN A 21 9.45 14.99 -8.76
CA GLN A 21 10.83 15.46 -8.57
C GLN A 21 11.92 14.62 -9.28
N GLY A 22 11.54 13.91 -10.34
CA GLY A 22 12.44 13.06 -11.12
C GLY A 22 12.40 11.57 -10.74
N ASP A 23 11.72 11.22 -9.65
CA ASP A 23 11.57 9.84 -9.20
C ASP A 23 10.25 9.26 -9.68
N GLN A 24 10.28 8.03 -10.20
CA GLN A 24 9.05 7.29 -10.49
C GLN A 24 8.38 6.87 -9.19
N VAL A 25 7.08 7.10 -9.09
CA VAL A 25 6.30 6.83 -7.88
C VAL A 25 5.00 6.09 -8.19
N LEU A 26 4.53 5.31 -7.21
CA LEU A 26 3.17 4.78 -7.15
C LEU A 26 2.35 5.67 -6.21
N VAL A 27 1.35 6.36 -6.75
CA VAL A 27 0.43 7.20 -5.97
C VAL A 27 -0.81 6.37 -5.66
N THR A 28 -1.13 6.18 -4.39
CA THR A 28 -2.34 5.48 -3.95
C THR A 28 -3.27 6.42 -3.20
N SER A 29 -4.58 6.24 -3.37
CA SER A 29 -5.55 6.86 -2.46
C SER A 29 -5.62 6.00 -1.18
N PRO A 30 -5.48 6.56 0.04
CA PRO A 30 -5.45 5.76 1.25
C PRO A 30 -6.85 5.20 1.56
N VAL A 31 -7.12 3.97 1.13
CA VAL A 31 -8.37 3.23 1.42
C VAL A 31 -8.27 2.42 2.74
N ILE A 32 -7.13 2.51 3.43
CA ILE A 32 -6.76 1.67 4.60
C ILE A 32 -6.80 2.43 5.93
N VAL A 33 -7.57 3.52 6.03
CA VAL A 33 -7.60 4.35 7.24
C VAL A 33 -8.39 3.66 8.35
N GLY A 34 -7.82 3.60 9.56
CA GLY A 34 -8.47 3.07 10.74
C GLY A 34 -9.74 3.85 11.09
N GLU A 35 -10.75 3.10 11.56
CA GLU A 35 -12.11 3.61 11.69
C GLU A 35 -12.24 4.71 12.75
N LYS A 36 -13.20 5.61 12.52
CA LYS A 36 -13.60 6.59 13.51
C LYS A 36 -14.07 5.92 14.79
N GLY A 37 -13.52 6.32 15.93
CA GLY A 37 -13.76 5.76 17.25
C GLY A 37 -12.91 4.53 17.59
N SER A 38 -12.05 4.05 16.67
CA SER A 38 -11.10 2.98 16.98
C SER A 38 -9.81 3.55 17.59
N GLU A 39 -9.03 2.70 18.26
CA GLU A 39 -7.69 3.07 18.74
C GLU A 39 -6.73 3.47 17.60
N TRP A 40 -7.06 3.09 16.37
CA TRP A 40 -6.30 3.36 15.15
C TRP A 40 -6.96 4.44 14.28
N GLU A 41 -7.92 5.20 14.79
CA GLU A 41 -8.64 6.23 14.03
C GLU A 41 -7.65 7.15 13.29
N GLY A 42 -7.86 7.31 11.98
CA GLY A 42 -7.02 8.17 11.15
C GLY A 42 -5.64 7.59 10.80
N SER A 43 -5.26 6.45 11.36
CA SER A 43 -3.98 5.77 11.05
C SER A 43 -4.11 4.91 9.80
N LEU A 44 -3.02 4.74 9.05
CA LEU A 44 -2.97 3.75 7.97
C LEU A 44 -2.81 2.35 8.56
N VAL A 45 -3.69 1.42 8.19
CA VAL A 45 -3.70 0.04 8.69
C VAL A 45 -3.40 -0.93 7.55
N PHE A 46 -2.18 -1.44 7.52
CA PHE A 46 -1.71 -2.34 6.47
C PHE A 46 -2.00 -3.80 6.82
N THR A 47 -2.86 -4.46 6.04
CA THR A 47 -3.02 -5.91 6.12
C THR A 47 -1.88 -6.63 5.40
N LYS A 48 -1.65 -7.90 5.72
CA LYS A 48 -0.66 -8.73 5.01
C LYS A 48 -0.93 -8.72 3.51
N GLU A 49 -2.18 -8.92 3.12
CA GLU A 49 -2.60 -8.96 1.72
C GLU A 49 -2.33 -7.62 1.03
N TYR A 50 -2.62 -6.50 1.71
CA TYR A 50 -2.38 -5.17 1.16
C TYR A 50 -0.88 -4.91 0.94
N LEU A 51 -0.02 -5.32 1.88
CA LEU A 51 1.43 -5.21 1.73
C LEU A 51 1.93 -6.03 0.53
N LEU A 52 1.44 -7.26 0.36
CA LEU A 52 1.77 -8.08 -0.80
C LEU A 52 1.30 -7.44 -2.11
N SER A 53 0.09 -6.87 -2.14
CA SER A 53 -0.45 -6.16 -3.30
C SER A 53 0.41 -4.94 -3.66
N LEU A 54 0.82 -4.15 -2.66
CA LEU A 54 1.71 -3.01 -2.86
C LEU A 54 3.09 -3.43 -3.40
N MET A 55 3.69 -4.48 -2.85
CA MET A 55 4.96 -5.02 -3.36
C MET A 55 4.83 -5.52 -4.80
N GLN A 56 3.75 -6.22 -5.14
CA GLN A 56 3.48 -6.70 -6.49
C GLN A 56 3.35 -5.55 -7.49
N LEU A 57 2.67 -4.47 -7.13
CA LEU A 57 2.58 -3.27 -7.96
C LEU A 57 3.94 -2.59 -8.15
N GLY A 58 4.73 -2.48 -7.07
CA GLY A 58 6.09 -1.95 -7.15
C GLY A 58 6.98 -2.75 -8.10
N LEU A 59 6.91 -4.07 -8.05
CA LEU A 59 7.64 -4.96 -8.96
C LEU A 59 7.11 -4.88 -10.42
N LYS A 60 5.79 -4.92 -10.61
CA LYS A 60 5.12 -4.83 -11.92
C LYS A 60 5.57 -3.59 -12.69
N HIS A 61 5.69 -2.47 -11.98
CA HIS A 61 6.03 -1.16 -12.56
C HIS A 61 7.51 -0.80 -12.43
N ARG A 62 8.37 -1.75 -12.02
CA ARG A 62 9.83 -1.58 -11.87
C ARG A 62 10.25 -0.47 -10.90
N LEU A 63 9.37 -0.13 -9.96
CA LEU A 63 9.67 0.76 -8.84
C LEU A 63 10.49 0.06 -7.76
N LEU A 64 10.41 -1.27 -7.70
CA LEU A 64 11.18 -2.12 -6.82
C LEU A 64 12.04 -3.07 -7.64
N ASN A 65 13.29 -3.26 -7.20
CA ASN A 65 14.12 -4.38 -7.58
C ASN A 65 14.10 -5.39 -6.41
N PRO A 66 13.76 -6.68 -6.64
CA PRO A 66 13.80 -7.70 -5.59
C PRO A 66 15.12 -7.77 -4.83
N ASP A 67 16.25 -7.50 -5.51
CA ASP A 67 17.59 -7.59 -4.91
C ASP A 67 17.85 -6.49 -3.87
N ASP A 68 17.10 -5.38 -3.93
CA ASP A 68 17.20 -4.27 -2.95
C ASP A 68 16.43 -4.57 -1.66
N ILE A 69 15.64 -5.66 -1.62
CA ILE A 69 14.80 -6.02 -0.48
C ILE A 69 15.61 -6.90 0.47
N HIS A 70 16.17 -6.29 1.51
CA HIS A 70 16.91 -7.00 2.54
C HIS A 70 16.04 -7.24 3.79
N THR A 71 15.94 -8.49 4.22
CA THR A 71 15.47 -8.78 5.58
C THR A 71 16.57 -8.41 6.58
N PRO A 72 16.32 -7.51 7.55
CA PRO A 72 17.31 -7.26 8.60
C PRO A 72 17.58 -8.57 9.34
N SER A 73 18.86 -8.85 9.60
CA SER A 73 19.24 -9.94 10.50
C SER A 73 18.76 -9.58 11.90
N ILE A 74 17.92 -10.44 12.48
CA ILE A 74 17.34 -10.29 13.82
C ILE A 74 18.37 -10.73 14.86
#